data_AF-K1RR46-F1
#
_entry.id   AF-K1RR46-F1
#
_cell.length_a   1.000
_cell.length_b   1.000
_cell.length_c   1.000
_cell.angle_alpha   90.00
_cell.angle_beta   90.00
_cell.angle_gamma   90.00
#
_symmetry.space_group_name_H-M   'P 1'
#
loop_
_entity.id
_entity.type
_entity.pdbx_description
1 polymer ?
#
loop_
_entity_poly.entity_id
_entity_poly.type
_entity_poly.pdbx_seq_one_letter_code
_entity_poly.pdbx_strand_id
1 'polypeptide(L)' 'MDKQSEERLALTVRQMQEAEGVTEALKAADQLEWVRRMNSIRNRAEVRIY' A
#
# COMPACT_ATOMS: atom_id res chain seq x y z
N MET A 1 18.71 -10.81 -1.96
CA MET A 1 17.51 -11.33 -2.66
C MET A 1 16.28 -10.45 -2.36
N ASP A 2 16.45 -9.39 -1.57
CA ASP A 2 15.38 -8.62 -0.92
C ASP A 2 14.77 -7.55 -1.84
N LYS A 3 15.57 -7.00 -2.76
CA LYS A 3 15.12 -5.98 -3.73
C LYS A 3 13.95 -6.44 -4.59
N GLN A 4 13.94 -7.71 -5.01
CA GLN A 4 12.87 -8.22 -5.88
C GLN A 4 11.56 -8.42 -5.10
N SER A 5 11.64 -8.77 -3.81
CA SER A 5 10.48 -8.85 -2.93
C SER A 5 9.93 -7.47 -2.61
N GLU A 6 10.80 -6.48 -2.35
CA GLU A 6 10.41 -5.07 -2.16
C GLU A 6 9.75 -4.49 -3.43
N GLU A 7 10.27 -4.79 -4.62
CA GLU A 7 9.72 -4.29 -5.88
C GLU A 7 8.34 -4.90 -6.17
N ARG A 8 8.16 -6.20 -5.88
CA ARG A 8 6.85 -6.86 -5.99
C ARG A 8 5.85 -6.38 -4.93
N LEU A 9 6.32 -6.10 -3.73
CA LEU A 9 5.50 -5.50 -2.68
C LEU A 9 5.06 -4.09 -3.10
N ALA A 10 5.99 -3.27 -3.61
CA ALA A 10 5.70 -1.92 -4.09
C ALA A 10 4.69 -1.93 -5.24
N LEU A 11 4.84 -2.85 -6.21
CA LEU A 11 3.85 -3.04 -7.29
C LEU A 11 2.47 -3.45 -6.77
N THR A 12 2.43 -4.38 -5.81
CA THR A 12 1.18 -4.85 -5.21
C THR A 12 0.48 -3.74 -4.41
N VAL A 13 1.25 -2.99 -3.62
CA VAL A 13 0.76 -1.82 -2.88
C VAL A 13 0.24 -0.77 -3.85
N ARG A 14 0.95 -0.48 -4.95
CA ARG A 14 0.51 0.49 -5.96
C ARG A 14 -0.80 0.08 -6.64
N GLN A 15 -0.94 -1.20 -7.02
CA GLN A 15 -2.20 -1.72 -7.57
C GLN A 15 -3.35 -1.67 -6.56
N MET A 16 -3.09 -2.01 -5.29
CA MET A 16 -4.10 -1.91 -4.23
C MET A 16 -4.46 -0.45 -3.91
N GLN A 17 -3.48 0.46 -3.99
CA GLN A 17 -3.70 1.89 -3.84
C GLN A 17 -4.60 2.44 -4.95
N GLU A 18 -4.37 2.06 -6.22
CA GLU A 18 -5.24 2.43 -7.33
C GLU A 18 -6.66 1.85 -7.16
N ALA A 19 -6.78 0.59 -6.72
CA ALA A 19 -8.06 -0.07 -6.48
C ALA A 19 -8.86 0.55 -5.30
N GLU A 20 -8.19 1.01 -4.24
CA GLU A 20 -8.82 1.63 -3.06
C GLU A 20 -8.88 3.17 -3.14
N GLY A 21 -8.45 3.77 -4.26
CA GLY A 21 -8.42 5.21 -4.45
C GLY A 21 -7.42 5.95 -3.55
N VAL A 22 -6.43 5.23 -3.01
CA VAL A 22 -5.34 5.74 -2.16
C VAL A 22 -4.30 6.43 -3.05
N THR A 23 -4.70 7.55 -3.63
CA THR A 23 -3.87 8.33 -4.54
C THR A 23 -3.09 9.41 -3.79
N GLU A 24 -2.10 10.02 -4.46
CA GLU A 24 -1.42 11.20 -3.91
C GLU A 24 -2.38 12.37 -3.69
N ALA A 25 -3.50 12.43 -4.42
CA ALA A 25 -4.56 13.40 -4.16
C ALA A 25 -5.28 13.12 -2.82
N LEU A 26 -5.53 11.84 -2.47
CA LEU A 26 -6.01 11.48 -1.14
C LEU A 26 -4.98 11.83 -0.07
N LYS A 27 -3.69 11.59 -0.33
CA LYS A 27 -2.61 11.98 0.60
C LYS A 27 -2.57 13.50 0.85
N ALA A 28 -2.85 14.30 -0.18
CA ALA A 28 -2.88 15.76 -0.10
C ALA A 28 -4.17 16.27 0.56
N ALA A 29 -5.31 15.60 0.34
CA ALA A 29 -6.60 15.97 0.92
C ALA A 29 -6.75 15.50 2.38
N ASP A 30 -6.33 14.27 2.69
CA ASP A 30 -6.38 13.68 4.02
C ASP A 30 -5.23 12.67 4.24
N GLN A 31 -4.13 13.18 4.79
CA GLN A 31 -2.93 12.39 5.05
C GLN A 31 -3.16 11.28 6.08
N LEU A 32 -4.08 11.49 7.04
CA LEU A 32 -4.33 10.53 8.12
C LEU A 32 -5.07 9.30 7.59
N GLU A 33 -6.10 9.51 6.77
CA GLU A 33 -6.84 8.46 6.04
C GLU A 33 -5.91 7.72 5.08
N TRP A 34 -5.02 8.43 4.39
CA TRP A 34 -4.00 7.82 3.53
C TRP A 34 -3.07 6.89 4.32
N VAL A 35 -2.57 7.30 5.49
CA VAL A 35 -1.73 6.44 6.36
C VAL A 35 -2.51 5.24 6.89
N ARG A 36 -3.80 5.39 7.21
CA ARG A 36 -4.67 4.28 7.67
C ARG A 36 -4.89 3.23 6.58
N ARG A 37 -5.20 3.68 5.35
CA ARG A 37 -5.37 2.77 4.20
C ARG A 37 -4.06 2.11 3.79
N MET A 38 -2.96 2.85 3.80
CA MET A 38 -1.63 2.29 3.59
C MET A 38 -1.27 1.22 4.63
N ASN A 39 -1.60 1.45 5.91
CA ASN A 39 -1.40 0.45 6.95
C ASN A 39 -2.30 -0.78 6.76
N SER A 40 -3.56 -0.62 6.34
CA SER A 40 -4.46 -1.75 6.04
C SER A 40 -3.99 -2.57 4.84
N ILE A 41 -3.51 -1.92 3.77
CA ILE A 41 -2.93 -2.56 2.59
C ILE A 41 -1.66 -3.33 2.97
N ARG A 42 -0.76 -2.71 3.76
CA ARG A 42 0.48 -3.34 4.22
C ARG A 42 0.19 -4.53 5.13
N ASN A 43 -0.75 -4.40 6.07
CA ASN A 43 -1.16 -5.50 6.94
C ASN A 43 -1.73 -6.68 6.12
N ARG A 44 -2.58 -6.41 5.11
CA ARG A 44 -3.06 -7.44 4.17
C ARG A 44 -1.95 -8.09 3.35
N ALA A 45 -0.93 -7.32 2.96
CA ALA A 45 0.22 -7.84 2.23
C ALA A 45 1.14 -8.68 3.13
N GLU A 46 1.25 -8.33 4.42
CA GLU A 46 2.09 -8.98 5.43
C GLU A 46 1.48 -10.30 5.96
N VAL A 47 0.15 -10.37 6.09
CA VAL A 47 -0.57 -11.59 6.52
C VAL A 47 -0.34 -12.78 5.58
N ARG A 48 0.15 -12.56 4.35
CA ARG A 48 0.41 -13.62 3.38
C ARG A 48 1.74 -14.37 3.61
N ILE A 49 2.49 -14.04 4.66
CA ILE A 49 3.75 -14.69 5.03
C ILE A 49 3.62 -15.39 6.41
N TYR A 50 2.60 -16.24 6.56
CA TYR A 50 2.52 -17.25 7.62
C TYR A 50 2.06 -18.59 7.02
#